data_AF-V9FNB4-F1
#
_entry.id   AF-V9FNB4-F1
#
_cell.length_a   1.000
_cell.length_b   1.000
_cell.length_c   1.000
_cell.angle_alpha   90.00
_cell.angle_beta   90.00
_cell.angle_gamma   90.00
#
_symmetry.space_group_name_H-M   'P 1'
#
loop_
_entity.id
_entity.type
_entity.pdbx_description
1 polymer ?
#
loop_
_entity_poly.entity_id
_entity_poly.type
_entity_poly.pdbx_seq_one_letter_code
_entity_poly.pdbx_strand_id
1 'polypeptide(L)'
;MPIQALHIIWPSVEDVRNSLEGWNSGRSIPCPLKNMKPFLHKYLRKWKPPSELHRQNAMPHIKSYARFNPSDDGAGELAWAIVTSSNLSKAAWGTLQKNKTQLMIRSYELGVMFLPPLLGRQRNGTPSRLVTIASKAAEHSDVAGSDTQPTELLPLPYSFPLTTYNPKNDEPWVWDLVRESPDIFGNAYIPH
;
A
#
# COMPACT_ATOMS: atom_id res chain seq x y z
N MET A 1 5.52 -20.73 4.88
CA MET A 1 5.22 -19.73 5.92
C MET A 1 5.09 -18.37 5.26
N PRO A 2 3.98 -17.64 5.42
CA PRO A 2 3.89 -16.27 4.89
C PRO A 2 4.99 -15.42 5.53
N ILE A 3 5.65 -14.60 4.73
CA ILE A 3 6.69 -13.70 5.23
C ILE A 3 6.03 -12.63 6.09
N GLN A 4 6.31 -12.64 7.40
CA GLN A 4 5.74 -11.70 8.37
C GLN A 4 6.37 -10.29 8.30
N ALA A 5 7.56 -10.15 7.70
CA ALA A 5 8.37 -8.94 7.89
C ALA A 5 8.07 -7.79 6.90
N LEU A 6 7.58 -8.09 5.69
CA LEU A 6 7.37 -7.08 4.64
C LEU A 6 6.25 -7.48 3.68
N HIS A 7 5.40 -6.50 3.36
CA HIS A 7 4.28 -6.61 2.45
C HIS A 7 4.35 -5.44 1.46
N ILE A 8 4.32 -5.72 0.16
CA ILE A 8 4.35 -4.72 -0.91
C ILE A 8 3.05 -4.87 -1.69
N ILE A 9 2.15 -3.89 -1.59
CA ILE A 9 0.94 -3.88 -2.39
C ILE A 9 1.28 -3.28 -3.75
N TRP A 10 1.06 -4.07 -4.80
CA TRP A 10 1.34 -3.69 -6.18
C TRP A 10 0.22 -4.22 -7.07
N PRO A 11 -0.30 -3.45 -8.04
CA PRO A 11 -1.31 -3.94 -8.97
C PRO A 11 -0.79 -5.08 -9.85
N SER A 12 -1.63 -6.09 -10.07
CA SER A 12 -1.38 -7.12 -11.05
C SER A 12 -1.73 -6.65 -12.46
N VAL A 13 -1.31 -7.40 -13.48
CA VAL A 13 -1.74 -7.18 -14.87
C VAL A 13 -3.27 -7.18 -14.97
N GLU A 14 -3.94 -8.10 -14.28
CA GLU A 14 -5.40 -8.20 -14.29
C GLU A 14 -6.08 -7.03 -13.57
N ASP A 15 -5.47 -6.50 -12.51
CA ASP A 15 -5.96 -5.29 -11.83
C ASP A 15 -5.93 -4.07 -12.77
N VAL A 16 -4.84 -3.90 -13.52
CA VAL A 16 -4.69 -2.81 -14.50
C VAL A 16 -5.65 -3.03 -15.68
N ARG A 17 -5.71 -4.25 -16.23
CA ARG A 17 -6.58 -4.63 -17.36
C ARG A 17 -8.03 -4.25 -17.12
N ASN A 18 -8.52 -4.58 -15.93
CA ASN A 18 -9.91 -4.39 -15.54
C ASN A 18 -10.14 -3.08 -14.77
N SER A 19 -9.16 -2.18 -14.76
CA SER A 19 -9.31 -0.87 -14.13
C SER A 19 -10.26 0.02 -14.92
N LEU A 20 -10.78 1.07 -14.29
CA LEU A 20 -11.64 2.07 -14.92
C LEU A 20 -11.00 2.77 -16.12
N GLU A 21 -9.67 2.77 -16.21
CA GLU A 21 -8.90 3.36 -17.32
C GLU A 21 -8.25 2.29 -18.21
N GLY A 22 -8.57 1.01 -17.99
CA GLY A 22 -7.96 -0.12 -18.69
C GLY A 22 -6.44 -0.06 -18.66
N TRP A 23 -5.81 -0.35 -19.79
CA TRP A 23 -4.35 -0.31 -19.89
C TRP A 23 -3.73 1.07 -19.66
N ASN A 24 -4.48 2.16 -19.85
CA ASN A 24 -3.95 3.50 -19.65
C ASN A 24 -3.60 3.78 -18.18
N SER A 25 -4.30 3.18 -17.22
CA SER A 25 -3.95 3.32 -15.79
C SER A 25 -2.50 2.87 -15.51
N GLY A 26 -2.03 1.84 -16.21
CA GLY A 26 -0.70 1.26 -16.06
C GLY A 26 0.43 2.22 -16.41
N ARG A 27 0.17 3.25 -17.22
CA ARG A 27 1.14 4.31 -17.54
C ARG A 27 1.50 5.16 -16.32
N SER A 28 0.61 5.23 -15.33
CA SER A 28 0.82 5.92 -14.06
C SER A 28 1.37 5.01 -12.95
N ILE A 29 1.71 3.76 -13.27
CA ILE A 29 2.28 2.77 -12.34
C ILE A 29 3.66 2.34 -12.86
N PRO A 30 4.67 3.23 -12.83
CA PRO A 30 5.95 2.97 -13.48
C PRO A 30 6.78 1.96 -12.69
N CYS A 31 6.95 0.77 -13.26
CA CYS A 31 7.99 -0.18 -12.87
C CYS A 31 8.45 -0.94 -14.12
N PRO A 32 9.68 -0.69 -14.61
CA PRO A 32 10.21 -1.45 -15.73
C PRO A 32 10.59 -2.87 -15.30
N LEU A 33 10.53 -3.82 -16.23
CA LEU A 33 10.86 -5.23 -15.98
C LEU A 33 12.22 -5.38 -15.28
N LYS A 34 13.21 -4.57 -15.66
CA LYS A 34 14.55 -4.59 -15.03
C LYS A 34 14.53 -4.35 -13.52
N ASN A 35 13.51 -3.68 -12.99
CA ASN A 35 13.35 -3.39 -11.56
C ASN A 35 12.44 -4.38 -10.83
N MET A 36 11.55 -5.09 -11.54
CA MET A 36 10.71 -6.15 -10.97
C MET A 36 11.51 -7.45 -10.80
N LYS A 37 12.36 -7.50 -9.77
CA LYS A 37 13.25 -8.64 -9.52
C LYS A 37 12.46 -9.87 -9.02
N PRO A 38 12.81 -11.11 -9.43
CA PRO A 38 12.08 -12.32 -9.05
C PRO A 38 11.91 -12.51 -7.53
N PHE A 39 12.89 -12.09 -6.72
CA PHE A 39 12.81 -12.21 -5.26
C PHE A 39 11.71 -11.34 -4.64
N LEU A 40 11.19 -10.33 -5.35
CA LEU A 40 10.12 -9.46 -4.86
C LEU A 40 8.77 -10.17 -4.80
N HIS A 41 8.54 -11.19 -5.63
CA HIS A 41 7.24 -11.85 -5.78
C HIS A 41 6.68 -12.39 -4.46
N LYS A 42 7.54 -12.91 -3.58
CA LYS A 42 7.14 -13.41 -2.25
C LYS A 42 6.63 -12.30 -1.30
N TYR A 43 6.97 -11.04 -1.56
CA TYR A 43 6.51 -9.88 -0.79
C TYR A 43 5.27 -9.21 -1.40
N LEU A 44 4.90 -9.54 -2.63
CA LEU A 44 3.77 -8.90 -3.32
C LEU A 44 2.42 -9.29 -2.71
N ARG A 45 1.54 -8.30 -2.61
CA ARG A 45 0.15 -8.40 -2.12
C ARG A 45 -0.77 -7.70 -3.11
N LYS A 46 -1.95 -8.28 -3.33
CA LYS A 46 -2.91 -7.81 -4.34
C LYS A 46 -3.43 -6.42 -4.01
N TRP A 47 -3.73 -5.63 -5.04
CA TRP A 47 -4.53 -4.43 -4.90
C TRP A 47 -5.97 -4.83 -4.55
N LYS A 48 -6.35 -4.62 -3.29
CA LYS A 48 -7.67 -4.96 -2.76
C LYS A 48 -8.04 -3.91 -1.71
N PRO A 49 -8.54 -2.74 -2.14
CA PRO A 49 -9.03 -1.74 -1.21
C PRO A 49 -10.33 -2.20 -0.54
N PRO A 50 -10.67 -1.65 0.63
CA PRO A 50 -11.98 -1.82 1.24
C PRO A 50 -13.14 -1.53 0.28
N SER A 51 -14.21 -2.33 0.36
CA SER A 51 -15.41 -2.18 -0.48
C SER A 51 -16.07 -0.80 -0.31
N GLU A 52 -16.03 -0.28 0.91
CA GLU A 52 -16.58 1.01 1.36
C GLU A 52 -15.90 2.19 0.66
N LEU A 53 -14.67 2.00 0.16
CA LEU A 53 -13.97 3.02 -0.60
C LEU A 53 -14.36 3.04 -2.08
N HIS A 54 -15.05 2.00 -2.59
CA HIS A 54 -15.43 1.86 -4.00
C HIS A 54 -14.26 2.05 -4.98
N ARG A 55 -13.06 1.55 -4.63
CA ARG A 55 -11.81 1.76 -5.38
C ARG A 55 -11.19 0.53 -6.01
N GLN A 56 -11.88 -0.62 -6.04
CA GLN A 56 -11.30 -1.88 -6.55
C GLN A 56 -10.74 -1.73 -7.98
N ASN A 57 -11.45 -1.03 -8.86
CA ASN A 57 -11.03 -0.78 -10.25
C ASN A 57 -10.31 0.57 -10.45
N ALA A 58 -10.07 1.34 -9.40
CA ALA A 58 -9.30 2.60 -9.47
C ALA A 58 -7.85 2.33 -9.08
N MET A 59 -6.93 2.36 -10.05
CA MET A 59 -5.53 1.99 -9.80
C MET A 59 -4.82 2.96 -8.85
N PRO A 60 -3.94 2.46 -7.97
CA PRO A 60 -3.29 3.29 -6.98
C PRO A 60 -2.20 4.18 -7.61
N HIS A 61 -2.36 5.49 -7.45
CA HIS A 61 -1.26 6.44 -7.53
C HIS A 61 -0.83 6.97 -6.14
N ILE A 62 -1.54 6.59 -5.09
CA ILE A 62 -1.19 6.86 -3.68
C ILE A 62 0.02 6.01 -3.25
N LYS A 63 0.91 6.56 -2.42
CA LYS A 63 1.99 5.82 -1.77
C LYS A 63 1.81 5.93 -0.27
N SER A 64 1.75 4.78 0.38
CA SER A 64 1.61 4.69 1.83
C SER A 64 2.47 3.59 2.40
N TYR A 65 2.93 3.83 3.63
CA TYR A 65 3.77 2.90 4.39
C TYR A 65 3.14 2.79 5.78
N ALA A 66 2.96 1.60 6.29
CA ALA A 66 2.37 1.40 7.60
C ALA A 66 3.03 0.21 8.30
N ARG A 67 2.99 0.23 9.63
CA ARG A 67 3.36 -0.91 10.47
C ARG A 67 2.15 -1.39 11.22
N PHE A 68 1.85 -2.67 11.08
CA PHE A 68 0.76 -3.37 11.75
C PHE A 68 1.25 -4.73 12.25
N ASN A 69 0.53 -5.34 13.19
CA ASN A 69 0.81 -6.71 13.64
C ASN A 69 0.20 -7.71 12.64
N PRO A 70 1.00 -8.55 11.95
CA PRO A 70 0.48 -9.52 10.99
C PRO A 70 -0.08 -10.79 11.65
N SER A 71 0.13 -11.00 12.96
CA SER A 71 -0.20 -12.24 13.68
C SER A 71 -1.44 -12.12 14.58
N ASP A 72 -2.16 -11.00 14.50
CA ASP A 72 -3.23 -10.63 15.42
C ASP A 72 -4.60 -10.72 14.75
N ASP A 73 -5.55 -11.32 15.46
CA ASP A 73 -6.95 -11.50 15.04
C ASP A 73 -7.69 -10.15 14.92
N GLY A 74 -7.16 -9.08 15.51
CA GLY A 74 -7.59 -7.68 15.34
C GLY A 74 -6.99 -6.97 14.13
N ALA A 75 -6.82 -7.66 13.00
CA ALA A 75 -6.15 -7.12 11.82
C ALA A 75 -6.68 -5.73 11.43
N GLY A 76 -5.78 -4.74 11.38
CA GLY A 76 -6.10 -3.35 11.02
C GLY A 76 -5.62 -2.26 11.99
N GLU A 77 -5.17 -2.63 13.20
CA GLU A 77 -4.50 -1.68 14.10
C GLU A 77 -3.06 -1.37 13.65
N LEU A 78 -2.69 -0.09 13.71
CA LEU A 78 -1.48 0.46 13.14
C LEU A 78 -0.59 1.05 14.25
N ALA A 79 0.67 0.62 14.30
CA ALA A 79 1.68 1.28 15.13
C ALA A 79 2.01 2.68 14.60
N TRP A 80 1.95 2.86 13.27
CA TRP A 80 2.07 4.13 12.57
C TRP A 80 1.67 3.97 11.10
N ALA A 81 1.36 5.08 10.44
CA ALA A 81 1.16 5.16 9.00
C ALA A 81 1.79 6.42 8.41
N ILE A 82 2.20 6.36 7.14
CA ILE A 82 2.73 7.47 6.36
C ILE A 82 1.99 7.49 5.03
N VAL A 83 1.55 8.67 4.61
CA VAL A 83 1.10 8.94 3.23
C VAL A 83 2.08 9.95 2.62
N THR A 84 2.61 9.66 1.43
CA THR A 84 3.73 10.41 0.84
C THR A 84 3.70 10.36 -0.69
N SER A 85 4.48 11.23 -1.33
CA SER A 85 4.83 11.12 -2.75
C SER A 85 5.87 10.00 -3.03
N SER A 86 6.61 9.56 -2.02
CA SER A 86 7.74 8.63 -2.15
C SER A 86 7.33 7.23 -2.60
N ASN A 87 7.67 6.87 -3.84
CA ASN A 87 7.68 5.47 -4.29
C ASN A 87 8.75 4.65 -3.56
N LEU A 88 8.65 3.32 -3.64
CA LEU A 88 9.66 2.40 -3.10
C LEU A 88 10.95 2.44 -3.95
N SER A 89 11.75 3.49 -3.78
CA SER A 89 12.98 3.72 -4.54
C SER A 89 14.09 4.32 -3.70
N LYS A 90 15.33 4.05 -4.08
CA LYS A 90 16.53 4.68 -3.49
C LYS A 90 16.61 6.18 -3.76
N ALA A 91 16.01 6.66 -4.85
CA ALA A 91 16.03 8.07 -5.18
C ALA A 91 15.19 8.89 -4.18
N ALA A 92 14.02 8.36 -3.81
CA ALA A 92 13.10 8.94 -2.83
C ALA A 92 13.57 8.77 -1.38
N TRP A 93 13.93 7.54 -0.97
CA TRP A 93 14.27 7.22 0.42
C TRP A 93 15.74 7.39 0.78
N GLY A 94 16.59 7.55 -0.23
CA GLY A 94 18.02 7.69 -0.08
C GLY A 94 18.78 6.36 0.01
N THR A 95 20.11 6.47 0.00
CA THR A 95 21.04 5.34 0.17
C THR A 95 22.28 5.79 0.92
N LEU A 96 22.75 4.96 1.85
CA LEU A 96 24.00 5.19 2.57
C LEU A 96 25.21 5.03 1.64
N GLN A 97 26.11 6.00 1.68
CA GLN A 97 27.34 6.09 0.90
C GLN A 97 28.53 6.46 1.81
N LYS A 98 29.75 6.49 1.24
CA LYS A 98 30.98 6.89 1.93
C LYS A 98 31.14 6.18 3.29
N ASN A 99 31.15 4.85 3.28
CA ASN A 99 31.22 4.03 4.50
C ASN A 99 30.12 4.36 5.53
N LYS A 100 28.89 4.59 5.04
CA LYS A 100 27.69 4.88 5.85
C LYS A 100 27.70 6.23 6.58
N THR A 101 28.58 7.14 6.20
CA THR A 101 28.64 8.50 6.77
C THR A 101 27.79 9.52 6.01
N GLN A 102 27.30 9.19 4.83
CA GLN A 102 26.48 10.07 4.00
C GLN A 102 25.18 9.37 3.58
N LEU A 103 24.03 10.01 3.81
CA LEU A 103 22.75 9.60 3.21
C LEU A 103 22.50 10.44 1.95
N MET A 104 22.51 9.80 0.78
CA MET A 104 22.30 10.49 -0.50
C MET A 104 20.86 10.28 -0.99
N ILE A 105 20.13 11.38 -1.19
CA ILE A 105 18.75 11.45 -1.71
C ILE A 105 18.78 12.18 -3.05
N ARG A 106 18.00 11.72 -4.03
CA ARG A 106 18.00 12.26 -5.41
C ARG A 106 16.72 13.00 -5.79
N SER A 107 15.66 12.84 -5.01
CA SER A 107 14.33 13.39 -5.30
C SER A 107 13.85 14.29 -4.18
N TYR A 108 13.04 15.30 -4.53
CA TYR A 108 12.23 16.03 -3.56
C TYR A 108 10.95 15.24 -3.32
N GLU A 109 10.71 14.88 -2.07
CA GLU A 109 9.55 14.10 -1.67
C GLU A 109 8.98 14.68 -0.37
N LEU A 110 7.67 14.54 -0.16
CA LEU A 110 7.01 14.98 1.05
C LEU A 110 5.95 13.97 1.49
N GLY A 111 5.67 13.93 2.79
CA GLY A 111 4.63 13.09 3.34
C GLY A 111 4.23 13.53 4.75
N VAL A 112 3.14 12.95 5.23
CA VAL A 112 2.64 13.13 6.60
C VAL A 112 2.65 11.80 7.32
N MET A 113 3.00 11.83 8.61
CA MET A 113 3.06 10.65 9.47
C MET A 113 1.97 10.73 10.54
N PHE A 114 1.23 9.63 10.68
CA PHE A 114 0.26 9.40 11.74
C PHE A 114 0.91 8.50 12.79
N LEU A 115 1.08 9.04 14.00
CA LEU A 115 1.78 8.37 15.10
C LEU A 115 0.92 8.51 16.38
N PRO A 116 0.44 7.40 16.98
CA PRO A 116 -0.44 7.42 18.15
C PRO A 116 -0.02 8.38 19.29
N PRO A 117 1.26 8.39 19.76
CA PRO A 117 1.72 9.38 20.74
C PRO A 117 1.53 10.86 20.36
N LEU A 118 1.66 11.22 19.08
CA LEU A 118 1.54 12.62 18.64
C LEU A 118 0.08 13.06 18.56
N LEU A 119 -0.82 12.14 18.21
CA LEU A 119 -2.26 12.38 18.19
C LEU A 119 -2.81 12.57 19.61
N GLY A 120 -2.31 11.77 20.57
CA GLY A 120 -2.71 11.88 21.98
C GLY A 120 -2.25 13.14 22.70
N ARG A 121 -1.13 13.75 22.28
CA ARG A 121 -0.66 15.05 22.82
C ARG A 121 -1.67 16.17 22.58
N GLN A 122 -2.51 16.06 21.56
CA GLN A 122 -3.59 17.01 21.29
C GLN A 122 -4.80 16.81 22.21
N ARG A 123 -4.87 15.69 22.96
CA ARG A 123 -5.99 15.28 23.82
C ARG A 123 -5.55 15.03 25.27
N ASN A 124 -4.91 16.01 25.89
CA ASN A 124 -4.49 15.96 27.31
C ASN A 124 -3.60 14.76 27.69
N GLY A 125 -2.90 14.15 26.72
CA GLY A 125 -1.88 13.13 26.97
C GLY A 125 -2.34 11.68 26.79
N THR A 126 -3.61 11.40 26.51
CA THR A 126 -4.10 10.03 26.27
C THR A 126 -3.79 9.62 24.82
N PRO A 127 -2.96 8.59 24.57
CA PRO A 127 -2.68 8.10 23.21
C PRO A 127 -3.96 7.55 22.56
N SER A 128 -4.25 7.97 21.32
CA SER A 128 -5.32 7.37 20.53
C SER A 128 -4.85 6.09 19.85
N ARG A 129 -5.71 5.08 19.73
CA ARG A 129 -5.49 3.94 18.84
C ARG A 129 -5.58 4.40 17.39
N LEU A 130 -4.68 3.91 16.53
CA LEU A 130 -4.72 4.20 15.09
C LEU A 130 -5.16 2.95 14.36
N VAL A 131 -6.29 3.03 13.66
CA VAL A 131 -6.94 1.86 13.06
C VAL A 131 -7.31 2.17 11.62
N THR A 132 -7.16 1.21 10.72
CA THR A 132 -7.67 1.36 9.34
C THR A 132 -9.17 1.06 9.28
N ILE A 133 -9.90 1.75 8.40
CA ILE A 133 -11.31 1.44 8.13
C ILE A 133 -11.49 0.00 7.63
N ALA A 134 -12.74 -0.49 7.70
CA ALA A 134 -13.15 -1.80 7.18
C ALA A 134 -12.23 -2.94 7.62
N SER A 135 -11.84 -2.85 8.89
CA SER A 135 -10.96 -3.80 9.55
C SER A 135 -11.64 -4.26 10.82
N LYS A 136 -11.32 -5.47 11.29
CA LYS A 136 -11.90 -5.99 12.53
C LYS A 136 -11.63 -5.06 13.71
N ALA A 137 -10.45 -4.42 13.73
CA ALA A 137 -10.11 -3.44 14.75
C ALA A 137 -11.04 -2.21 14.76
N ALA A 138 -11.63 -1.85 13.62
CA ALA A 138 -12.59 -0.74 13.51
C ALA A 138 -14.00 -1.14 13.99
N GLU A 139 -14.40 -2.40 13.80
CA GLU A 139 -15.70 -2.89 14.31
C GLU A 139 -15.72 -2.91 15.84
N HIS A 140 -14.58 -3.20 16.47
CA HIS A 140 -14.42 -3.16 17.93
C HIS A 140 -14.39 -1.75 18.53
N SER A 141 -14.35 -0.67 17.74
CA SER A 141 -14.44 0.71 18.26
C SER A 141 -15.87 1.22 18.41
N ASP A 142 -16.85 0.64 17.73
CA ASP A 142 -18.25 1.10 17.77
C ASP A 142 -19.06 0.52 18.95
N VAL A 143 -18.47 -0.43 19.69
CA VAL A 143 -19.07 -1.08 20.86
C VAL A 143 -18.33 -0.66 22.12
N ALA A 144 -18.52 0.57 22.61
CA ALA A 144 -17.98 0.93 23.91
C ALA A 144 -18.73 2.06 24.63
N GLY A 145 -19.10 1.76 25.87
CA GLY A 145 -19.38 2.73 26.92
C GLY A 145 -18.14 3.55 27.31
N SER A 146 -18.32 4.40 28.31
CA SER A 146 -17.56 5.63 28.61
C SER A 146 -16.06 5.52 28.96
N ASP A 147 -15.38 4.38 28.77
CA ASP A 147 -14.02 4.12 29.30
C ASP A 147 -13.00 3.61 28.27
N THR A 148 -13.25 3.81 26.98
CA THR A 148 -12.36 3.32 25.91
C THR A 148 -11.41 4.38 25.36
N GLN A 149 -10.18 3.95 25.04
CA GLN A 149 -9.18 4.81 24.40
C GLN A 149 -9.73 5.37 23.08
N PRO A 150 -9.51 6.67 22.80
CA PRO A 150 -9.96 7.27 21.55
C PRO A 150 -9.38 6.55 20.35
N THR A 151 -10.17 6.36 19.29
CA THR A 151 -9.74 5.68 18.06
C THR A 151 -9.73 6.66 16.90
N GLU A 152 -8.62 6.69 16.15
CA GLU A 152 -8.46 7.46 14.91
C GLU A 152 -8.52 6.50 13.73
N LEU A 153 -9.52 6.70 12.85
CA LEU A 153 -9.73 5.88 11.67
C LEU A 153 -8.98 6.45 10.46
N LEU A 154 -8.12 5.64 9.84
CA LEU A 154 -7.44 5.96 8.60
C LEU A 154 -8.05 5.21 7.41
N PRO A 155 -8.44 5.89 6.33
CA PRO A 155 -8.96 5.24 5.13
C PRO A 155 -7.81 4.70 4.25
N LEU A 156 -7.00 3.77 4.78
CA LEU A 156 -5.92 3.18 3.99
C LEU A 156 -6.48 2.35 2.82
N PRO A 157 -5.84 2.38 1.64
CA PRO A 157 -6.41 1.83 0.42
C PRO A 157 -6.18 0.31 0.28
N TYR A 158 -6.12 -0.43 1.38
CA TYR A 158 -5.93 -1.88 1.38
C TYR A 158 -6.64 -2.55 2.55
N SER A 159 -7.28 -3.67 2.24
CA SER A 159 -8.04 -4.46 3.21
C SER A 159 -7.15 -5.40 4.00
N PHE A 160 -7.62 -5.74 5.20
CA PHE A 160 -7.04 -6.75 6.06
C PHE A 160 -7.93 -8.00 6.12
N PRO A 161 -7.37 -9.22 6.18
CA PRO A 161 -5.95 -9.54 6.00
C PRO A 161 -5.47 -9.28 4.56
N LEU A 162 -4.19 -8.90 4.41
CA LEU A 162 -3.60 -8.67 3.09
C LEU A 162 -3.63 -9.95 2.25
N THR A 163 -4.07 -9.84 1.00
CA THR A 163 -4.14 -10.99 0.09
C THR A 163 -2.80 -11.17 -0.62
N THR A 164 -2.16 -12.34 -0.45
CA THR A 164 -0.92 -12.69 -1.14
C THR A 164 -1.14 -12.92 -2.63
N TYR A 165 -0.15 -12.58 -3.46
CA TYR A 165 -0.13 -13.03 -4.86
C TYR A 165 -0.07 -14.56 -4.92
N ASN A 166 -0.76 -15.15 -5.89
CA ASN A 166 -0.58 -16.53 -6.34
C ASN A 166 0.43 -16.55 -7.50
N PRO A 167 1.66 -17.03 -7.32
CA PRO A 167 2.69 -17.01 -8.36
C PRO A 167 2.36 -17.79 -9.63
N LYS A 168 1.33 -18.67 -9.59
CA LYS A 168 0.87 -19.41 -10.78
C LYS A 168 -0.04 -18.57 -11.69
N ASN A 169 -0.74 -17.60 -11.11
CA ASN A 169 -1.85 -16.91 -11.79
C ASN A 169 -1.70 -15.38 -11.79
N ASP A 170 -1.07 -14.81 -10.76
CA ASP A 170 -0.92 -13.36 -10.63
C ASP A 170 0.43 -12.90 -11.19
N GLU A 171 0.37 -12.08 -12.24
CA GLU A 171 1.53 -11.38 -12.79
C GLU A 171 1.54 -9.93 -12.29
N PRO A 172 2.64 -9.41 -11.70
CA PRO A 172 2.72 -8.00 -11.33
C PRO A 172 2.73 -7.10 -12.56
N TRP A 173 2.09 -5.93 -12.47
CA TRP A 173 2.17 -4.95 -13.54
C TRP A 173 3.61 -4.48 -13.75
N VAL A 174 4.06 -4.52 -14.99
CA VAL A 174 5.30 -3.92 -15.48
C VAL A 174 4.97 -3.16 -16.75
N TRP A 175 5.36 -1.88 -16.78
CA TRP A 175 4.85 -0.91 -17.76
C TRP A 175 5.58 -0.95 -19.11
N ASP A 176 6.66 -1.70 -19.24
CA ASP A 176 7.48 -1.77 -20.47
C ASP A 176 7.32 -3.11 -21.20
N LEU A 177 6.28 -3.89 -20.86
CA LEU A 177 5.90 -5.11 -21.57
C LEU A 177 4.61 -4.91 -22.37
N VAL A 178 4.59 -5.45 -23.58
CA VAL A 178 3.39 -5.50 -24.44
C VAL A 178 2.32 -6.37 -23.79
N ARG A 179 1.05 -5.94 -23.86
CA ARG A 179 -0.14 -6.73 -23.49
C ARG A 179 -1.08 -6.82 -24.67
N GLU A 180 -1.13 -7.97 -25.32
CA GLU A 180 -1.96 -8.17 -26.51
C GLU A 180 -3.44 -8.42 -26.18
N SER A 181 -3.72 -8.92 -24.97
CA SER A 181 -5.08 -9.17 -24.54
C SER A 181 -5.87 -7.86 -24.38
N PRO A 182 -7.13 -7.80 -24.84
CA PRO A 182 -7.93 -6.57 -24.78
C PRO A 182 -8.27 -6.20 -23.33
N ASP A 183 -8.15 -4.93 -22.97
CA ASP A 183 -8.72 -4.37 -21.74
C ASP A 183 -10.24 -4.19 -21.83
N ILE A 184 -10.84 -3.54 -20.83
CA ILE A 184 -12.29 -3.26 -20.79
C ILE A 184 -12.79 -2.37 -21.94
N PHE A 185 -11.89 -1.73 -22.68
CA PHE A 185 -12.19 -0.90 -23.85
C PHE A 185 -11.86 -1.61 -25.17
N GLY A 186 -11.41 -2.87 -25.14
CA GLY A 186 -11.02 -3.63 -26.31
C GLY A 186 -9.61 -3.32 -26.81
N ASN A 187 -8.79 -2.57 -26.07
CA ASN A 187 -7.47 -2.14 -26.51
C ASN A 187 -6.37 -3.09 -26.03
N ALA A 188 -5.29 -3.20 -26.81
CA ALA A 188 -4.01 -3.76 -26.37
C ALA A 188 -3.13 -2.68 -25.72
N TYR A 189 -2.16 -3.08 -24.90
CA TYR A 189 -1.12 -2.19 -24.37
C TYR A 189 0.17 -2.35 -25.16
N ILE A 190 0.57 -1.29 -25.84
CA ILE A 190 1.86 -1.22 -26.55
C ILE A 190 2.66 -0.06 -25.91
N PRO A 191 3.69 -0.35 -25.12
CA PRO A 191 4.55 0.69 -24.56
C PRO A 191 5.32 1.40 -25.69
N HIS A 192 5.55 2.70 -25.52
CA HIS A 192 6.32 3.52 -26.46
C HIS A 192 7.83 3.45 -26.16
#